data_AF-A0A1Q6WND8-F1
#
_entry.id   AF-A0A1Q6WND8-F1
#
_cell.length_a   1.000
_cell.length_b   1.000
_cell.length_c   1.000
_cell.angle_alpha   90.00
_cell.angle_beta   90.00
_cell.angle_gamma   90.00
#
_symmetry.space_group_name_H-M   'P 1'
#
loop_
_entity.id
_entity.type
_entity.pdbx_description
1 polymer ?
#
loop_
_entity_poly.entity_id
_entity_poly.type
_entity_poly.pdbx_seq_one_letter_code
_entity_poly.pdbx_strand_id
1 'polypeptide(L)'
;MVETHRLIVDRHEDDLVVVEVDGRGFVDLPRWLLPAGARADDVLAVTVDAGPERATITIVRDADTTARARDAARAAVERLKRRDPGGDIVL
;
A
#
# COMPACT_ATOMS: atom_id res chain seq x y z
N MET A 1 -24.36 -2.03 -3.21
CA MET A 1 -23.64 -3.33 -3.26
C MET A 1 -22.34 -3.09 -2.51
N VAL A 2 -21.95 -3.99 -1.61
CA VAL A 2 -20.74 -3.79 -0.81
C VAL A 2 -19.55 -4.43 -1.52
N GLU A 3 -18.57 -3.62 -1.87
CA GLU A 3 -17.32 -4.02 -2.49
C GLU A 3 -16.17 -3.84 -1.50
N THR A 4 -15.11 -4.63 -1.66
CA THR A 4 -13.91 -4.56 -0.81
C THR A 4 -12.68 -4.55 -1.68
N HIS A 5 -11.76 -3.63 -1.39
CA HIS A 5 -10.50 -3.45 -2.09
C HIS A 5 -9.34 -3.34 -1.11
N ARG A 6 -8.14 -3.57 -1.62
CA ARG A 6 -6.89 -3.36 -0.91
C ARG A 6 -6.09 -2.29 -1.65
N LEU A 7 -5.66 -1.27 -0.90
CA LEU A 7 -4.72 -0.27 -1.38
C LEU A 7 -3.36 -0.47 -0.70
N ILE A 8 -2.28 -0.16 -1.41
CA ILE A 8 -0.95 0.04 -0.81
C ILE A 8 -0.54 1.48 -1.09
N VAL A 9 -0.13 2.22 -0.07
CA VAL A 9 0.44 3.56 -0.27
C VAL A 9 1.83 3.41 -0.87
N ASP A 10 2.03 3.93 -2.08
CA ASP A 10 3.34 3.97 -2.72
C ASP A 10 4.13 5.19 -2.24
N ARG A 11 3.61 6.39 -2.52
CA ARG A 11 4.26 7.66 -2.16
C ARG A 11 3.27 8.80 -2.00
N HIS A 12 3.70 9.84 -1.28
CA HIS A 12 2.98 11.11 -1.16
C HIS A 12 3.59 12.16 -2.07
N GLU A 13 2.76 12.87 -2.81
CA GLU A 13 3.15 13.97 -3.72
C GLU A 13 2.29 15.19 -3.41
N ASP A 14 2.86 16.19 -2.73
CA ASP A 14 2.14 17.40 -2.32
C ASP A 14 0.79 17.13 -1.62
N ASP A 15 -0.33 17.40 -2.31
CA ASP A 15 -1.71 17.20 -1.86
C ASP A 15 -2.32 15.85 -2.33
N LEU A 16 -1.57 15.06 -3.06
CA LEU A 16 -1.92 13.75 -3.58
C LEU A 16 -1.15 12.62 -2.89
N VAL A 17 -1.69 11.41 -3.04
CA VAL A 17 -1.05 10.17 -2.66
C VAL A 17 -1.27 9.15 -3.76
N VAL A 18 -0.19 8.50 -4.17
CA VAL A 18 -0.23 7.45 -5.18
C VAL A 18 -0.42 6.13 -4.45
N VAL A 19 -1.45 5.38 -4.84
CA VAL A 19 -1.75 4.07 -4.26
C VAL A 19 -1.79 2.98 -5.32
N GLU A 20 -1.28 1.80 -5.00
CA GLU A 20 -1.54 0.59 -5.77
C GLU A 20 -2.92 0.03 -5.41
N VAL A 21 -3.75 -0.30 -6.39
CA VAL A 21 -5.09 -0.87 -6.20
C VAL A 21 -5.09 -2.36 -6.56
N ASP A 22 -5.39 -3.22 -5.59
CA ASP A 22 -5.58 -4.66 -5.76
C ASP A 22 -4.45 -5.40 -6.52
N GLY A 23 -3.22 -4.88 -6.50
CA GLY A 23 -2.09 -5.46 -7.24
C GLY A 23 -2.12 -5.24 -8.74
N ARG A 24 -2.95 -4.32 -9.26
CA ARG A 24 -3.19 -4.18 -10.70
C ARG A 24 -2.63 -2.91 -11.32
N GLY A 25 -2.57 -1.81 -10.56
CA GLY A 25 -2.10 -0.54 -11.07
C GLY A 25 -2.14 0.56 -10.03
N PHE A 26 -1.63 1.73 -10.40
CA PHE A 26 -1.52 2.89 -9.53
C PHE A 26 -2.59 3.94 -9.85
N VAL A 27 -3.10 4.59 -8.81
CA VAL A 27 -4.10 5.66 -8.88
C VAL A 27 -3.69 6.79 -7.94
N ASP A 28 -3.87 8.02 -8.40
CA ASP A 28 -3.67 9.21 -7.58
C ASP A 28 -4.96 9.54 -6.82
N LEU A 29 -4.85 9.65 -5.50
CA LEU A 29 -5.94 10.03 -4.62
C LEU A 29 -5.60 11.34 -3.90
N PRO A 30 -6.60 12.17 -3.58
CA PRO A 30 -6.36 13.31 -2.71
C PRO A 30 -5.97 12.83 -1.31
N ARG A 31 -4.96 13.45 -0.71
CA ARG A 31 -4.40 13.05 0.59
C ARG A 31 -5.45 13.06 1.71
N TRP A 32 -6.42 13.96 1.65
CA TRP A 32 -7.49 14.07 2.65
C TRP A 32 -8.46 12.88 2.65
N LEU A 33 -8.42 12.02 1.62
CA LEU A 33 -9.25 10.81 1.56
C LEU A 33 -8.70 9.68 2.45
N LEU A 34 -7.41 9.74 2.81
CA LEU A 34 -6.75 8.69 3.59
C LEU A 34 -6.80 9.00 5.09
N PRO A 35 -6.67 7.98 5.95
CA PRO A 35 -6.42 8.18 7.37
C PRO A 35 -5.19 9.08 7.58
N ALA A 36 -5.31 10.09 8.45
CA ALA A 36 -4.28 11.13 8.61
C ALA A 36 -2.85 10.61 8.95
N GLY A 37 -2.76 9.40 9.52
CA GLY A 37 -1.49 8.74 9.85
C GLY A 37 -0.99 7.73 8.83
N ALA A 38 -1.61 7.62 7.65
CA ALA A 38 -1.17 6.73 6.58
C ALA A 38 0.21 7.15 6.05
N ARG A 39 1.08 6.17 5.82
CA ARG A 39 2.46 6.35 5.33
C ARG A 39 2.71 5.45 4.13
N ALA A 40 3.80 5.70 3.41
CA ALA A 40 4.32 4.77 2.40
C ALA A 40 4.45 3.34 2.96
N ASP A 41 4.16 2.36 2.11
CA ASP A 41 4.05 0.93 2.39
C ASP A 41 2.86 0.50 3.27
N ASP A 42 2.06 1.44 3.81
CA ASP A 42 0.85 1.06 4.55
C ASP A 42 -0.15 0.36 3.63
N VAL A 43 -0.69 -0.75 4.14
CA VAL A 43 -1.80 -1.46 3.51
C VAL A 43 -3.11 -0.91 4.06
N LEU A 44 -4.00 -0.48 3.17
CA LEU A 44 -5.32 0.04 3.52
C LEU A 44 -6.40 -0.94 3.06
N ALA A 45 -7.29 -1.30 3.98
CA ALA A 45 -8.51 -2.01 3.67
C ALA A 45 -9.61 -0.99 3.32
N VAL A 46 -10.23 -1.16 2.16
CA VAL A 46 -11.28 -0.28 1.66
C VAL A 46 -12.58 -1.06 1.53
N THR A 47 -13.65 -0.51 2.09
CA THR A 47 -15.01 -1.02 1.86
C THR A 47 -15.83 0.09 1.22
N VAL A 48 -16.46 -0.23 0.09
CA VAL A 48 -17.33 0.70 -0.64
C VAL A 48 -18.76 0.18 -0.56
N ASP A 49 -19.65 1.00 0.01
CA ASP A 49 -21.09 0.78 -0.10
C ASP A 49 -21.68 1.86 -1.01
N ALA A 50 -21.89 1.48 -2.27
CA ALA A 50 -22.45 2.35 -3.30
C ALA A 50 -23.94 2.05 -3.52
N GLY A 51 -24.75 3.10 -3.40
CA GLY A 51 -26.12 3.19 -3.86
C GLY A 51 -26.25 4.12 -5.08
N PRO A 52 -27.48 4.36 -5.57
CA PRO A 52 -27.70 5.11 -6.81
C PRO A 52 -27.26 6.58 -6.76
N GLU A 53 -27.43 7.24 -5.61
CA GLU A 53 -27.16 8.68 -5.45
C GLU A 53 -26.06 8.98 -4.40
N ARG A 54 -25.58 7.94 -3.71
CA ARG A 54 -24.64 8.08 -2.59
C ARG A 54 -23.72 6.87 -2.52
N ALA A 55 -22.45 7.13 -2.26
CA ALA A 55 -21.49 6.13 -1.84
C ALA A 55 -20.92 6.46 -0.45
N THR A 56 -20.64 5.42 0.33
CA THR A 56 -19.84 5.53 1.56
C THR A 56 -18.58 4.70 1.37
N ILE A 57 -17.42 5.34 1.52
CA ILE A 57 -16.12 4.68 1.45
C ILE A 57 -15.53 4.66 2.86
N THR A 58 -15.24 3.48 3.35
CA THR A 58 -14.52 3.29 4.62
C THR A 58 -13.10 2.83 4.31
N ILE A 59 -12.11 3.62 4.75
CA ILE A 59 -10.69 3.30 4.57
C ILE A 59 -10.06 3.13 5.95
N VAL A 60 -9.50 1.96 6.21
CA VAL A 60 -8.86 1.62 7.48
C VAL A 60 -7.42 1.17 7.22
N ARG A 61 -6.48 1.63 8.05
CA ARG A 61 -5.11 1.11 8.03
C ARG A 61 -5.09 -0.30 8.61
N ASP A 62 -4.62 -1.26 7.83
CA ASP A 62 -4.39 -2.63 8.27
C ASP A 62 -2.94 -2.76 8.76
N ALA A 63 -2.73 -2.44 10.04
CA ALA A 63 -1.42 -2.46 10.66
C ALA A 63 -0.79 -3.86 10.67
N ASP A 64 -1.62 -4.91 10.81
CA ASP A 64 -1.15 -6.29 10.86
C ASP A 64 -0.68 -6.77 9.49
N THR A 65 -1.44 -6.47 8.43
CA THR A 65 -1.03 -6.80 7.06
C THR A 65 0.18 -5.98 6.63
N THR A 66 0.26 -4.72 7.05
CA THR A 66 1.45 -3.87 6.84
C THR A 66 2.69 -4.49 7.49
N ALA A 67 2.59 -4.91 8.75
CA ALA A 67 3.69 -5.56 9.47
C ALA A 67 4.15 -6.85 8.77
N ARG A 68 3.20 -7.72 8.38
CA ARG A 68 3.50 -8.96 7.65
C ARG A 68 4.19 -8.71 6.32
N ALA A 69 3.73 -7.72 5.54
CA ALA A 69 4.35 -7.37 4.26
C ALA A 69 5.79 -6.92 4.45
N ARG A 70 6.04 -6.09 5.47
CA ARG A 70 7.39 -5.61 5.82
C ARG A 70 8.32 -6.74 6.24
N ASP A 71 7.84 -7.67 7.06
CA ASP A 71 8.61 -8.83 7.50
C ASP A 71 8.96 -9.75 6.33
N ALA A 72 8.02 -9.98 5.41
CA ALA A 72 8.24 -10.76 4.20
C ALA A 72 9.29 -10.12 3.28
N ALA A 73 9.21 -8.80 3.07
CA ALA A 73 10.18 -8.04 2.30
C ALA A 73 11.58 -8.15 2.93
N ARG A 74 11.69 -7.97 4.24
CA ARG A 74 12.95 -8.13 4.98
C ARG A 74 13.51 -9.55 4.83
N ALA A 75 12.69 -10.58 4.97
CA ALA A 75 13.11 -11.97 4.82
C ALA A 75 13.58 -12.28 3.39
N ALA A 76 12.96 -11.68 2.38
CA ALA A 76 13.38 -11.82 0.99
C ALA A 76 14.75 -11.19 0.75
N VAL A 77 14.99 -9.97 1.26
CA VAL A 77 16.29 -9.29 1.19
C VAL A 77 17.38 -10.12 1.87
N GLU A 78 17.13 -10.64 3.08
CA GLU A 78 18.11 -11.46 3.79
C GLU A 78 18.41 -12.79 3.08
N ARG A 79 17.41 -13.38 2.41
CA ARG A 79 17.64 -14.56 1.56
C ARG A 79 18.49 -14.23 0.33
N LEU A 80 18.31 -13.07 -0.28
CA LEU A 80 19.11 -12.62 -1.42
C LEU A 80 20.57 -12.40 -1.02
N LYS A 81 20.81 -11.66 0.07
CA LYS A 81 22.17 -11.44 0.61
C LYS A 81 22.93 -12.72 0.92
N ARG A 82 22.23 -13.76 1.41
CA ARG A 82 22.84 -15.08 1.65
C ARG A 82 23.21 -15.84 0.38
N ARG A 83 22.50 -15.60 -0.73
CA ARG A 83 22.74 -16.26 -2.03
C ARG A 83 23.79 -15.54 -2.86
N ASP A 84 23.90 -14.23 -2.69
CA ASP A 84 24.89 -13.40 -3.35
C ASP A 84 25.26 -12.24 -2.39
N PRO A 85 26.43 -12.27 -1.73
CA PRO A 85 26.87 -11.22 -0.83
C PRO A 85 27.15 -9.88 -1.54
N GLY A 86 27.08 -9.84 -2.88
CA GLY A 86 27.60 -8.77 -3.71
C GLY A 86 29.01 -9.11 -4.19
N GLY A 87 29.14 -9.38 -5.48
CA GLY A 87 30.45 -9.37 -6.14
C GLY A 87 30.89 -7.93 -6.36
N ASP A 88 32.04 -7.55 -5.78
CA ASP A 88 32.71 -6.28 -6.07
C ASP A 88 32.87 -6.14 -7.59
N ILE A 89 32.13 -5.22 -8.20
CA ILE A 89 32.46 -4.75 -9.55
C ILE A 89 33.65 -3.83 -9.37
N VAL A 90 34.85 -4.40 -9.51
CA VAL A 90 36.09 -3.63 -9.63
C VAL A 90 36.03 -2.90 -10.97
N LEU A 91 35.97 -1.58 -10.91
CA LEU A 91 35.98 -0.67 -12.06
C LEU A 91 37.42 -0.31 -12.43
#